data_AF-A0A9P5YX97-F1
#
_entry.id   AF-A0A9P5YX97-F1
#
_cell.length_a   1.000
_cell.length_b   1.000
_cell.length_c   1.000
_cell.angle_alpha   90.00
_cell.angle_beta   90.00
_cell.angle_gamma   90.00
#
_symmetry.space_group_name_H-M   'P 1'
#
loop_
_entity.id
_entity.type
_entity.pdbx_description
1 polymer ?
#
loop_
_entity_poly.entity_id
_entity_poly.type
_entity_poly.pdbx_seq_one_letter_code
_entity_poly.pdbx_strand_id
1 'polypeptide(L)'
;MQKLFGQSSDSRDRNKEQYDRLCAEYQRSRDELRRAQEDNRRLIQNNRELDADRNRYKENATAISNELRNVQRELEDYRTLSEIRGKELVGAQVFLTKADQLSSSELSQKVNGLNEETFQAAAWLADSLHHVQSQWKSEEERQEAYKVTCMIVGEPAARLLVAHASEPEPNFYLVQLVMQIFFANFCSIKIERWYEGGSEVNNFLGTLYGEIRRNEEQAVSGRWRAITHAHIRSSPDEWTRETTNKLSQIMEIASWHVPADKRSSFEQKLKPIFKAILDIRIALGEHFTSADIEIFCPAPGATFEPQNMEDALDDGRGKGKDTGTGAGSFGAILGTAGLGLREVASRGTRSGSDEYRTVLAPKVIPQATLNEVLQPAPPKAKKSKSSPNAG
;
A
#
# COMPACT_ATOMS: atom_id res chain seq x y z
N MET A 1 -48.29 50.53 -140.81
CA MET A 1 -47.85 51.14 -139.54
C MET A 1 -48.94 51.00 -138.49
N GLN A 2 -48.89 49.97 -137.64
CA GLN A 2 -49.59 49.89 -136.33
C GLN A 2 -49.28 48.52 -135.69
N LYS A 3 -48.37 48.50 -134.71
CA LYS A 3 -48.15 47.47 -133.67
C LYS A 3 -46.80 47.80 -132.99
N LEU A 4 -46.77 48.63 -131.95
CA LEU A 4 -45.57 48.81 -131.11
C LEU A 4 -45.77 49.46 -129.72
N PHE A 5 -46.99 49.74 -129.25
CA PHE A 5 -47.20 50.43 -127.96
C PHE A 5 -47.64 49.55 -126.77
N GLY A 6 -47.56 48.21 -126.89
CA GLY A 6 -48.05 47.27 -125.85
C GLY A 6 -47.01 46.69 -124.88
N GLN A 7 -45.71 46.87 -125.08
CA GLN A 7 -44.66 46.14 -124.33
C GLN A 7 -43.98 46.92 -123.20
N SER A 8 -44.23 48.23 -123.04
CA SER A 8 -43.54 49.08 -122.05
C SER A 8 -44.20 49.14 -120.67
N SER A 9 -45.52 48.88 -120.57
CA SER A 9 -46.26 48.86 -119.29
C SER A 9 -45.97 47.59 -118.47
N ASP A 10 -45.91 46.44 -119.14
CA ASP A 10 -45.75 45.11 -118.51
C ASP A 10 -44.35 44.91 -117.85
N SER A 11 -43.31 45.56 -118.40
CA SER A 11 -41.96 45.55 -117.81
C SER A 11 -41.83 46.42 -116.55
N ARG A 12 -42.59 47.53 -116.47
CA ARG A 12 -42.64 48.39 -115.28
C ARG A 12 -43.41 47.74 -114.15
N ASP A 13 -44.52 47.06 -114.43
CA ASP A 13 -45.31 46.36 -113.42
C ASP A 13 -44.56 45.15 -112.85
N ARG A 14 -43.83 44.39 -113.67
CA ARG A 14 -42.97 43.28 -113.19
C ARG A 14 -41.81 43.77 -112.32
N ASN A 15 -41.18 44.89 -112.68
CA ASN A 15 -40.13 45.49 -111.87
C ASN A 15 -40.66 46.03 -110.54
N LYS A 16 -41.89 46.57 -110.53
CA LYS A 16 -42.55 47.02 -109.30
C LYS A 16 -42.90 45.85 -108.39
N GLU A 17 -43.46 44.76 -108.93
CA GLU A 17 -43.69 43.54 -108.15
C GLU A 17 -42.40 42.92 -107.61
N GLN A 18 -41.32 42.91 -108.39
CA GLN A 18 -40.01 42.43 -107.91
C GLN A 18 -39.47 43.32 -106.80
N TYR A 19 -39.61 44.64 -106.93
CA TYR A 19 -39.19 45.60 -105.91
C TYR A 19 -40.01 45.44 -104.62
N ASP A 20 -41.32 45.27 -104.73
CA ASP A 20 -42.22 45.06 -103.59
C ASP A 20 -41.94 43.72 -102.89
N ARG A 21 -41.64 42.65 -103.65
CA ARG A 21 -41.20 41.35 -103.08
C ARG A 21 -39.86 41.47 -102.36
N LEU A 22 -38.89 42.16 -102.95
CA LEU A 22 -37.57 42.37 -102.36
C LEU A 22 -37.66 43.24 -101.09
N CYS A 23 -38.52 44.26 -101.08
CA CYS A 23 -38.82 45.05 -99.88
C CYS A 23 -39.45 44.19 -98.78
N ALA A 24 -40.41 43.33 -99.12
CA ALA A 24 -41.07 42.44 -98.16
C ALA A 24 -40.10 41.39 -97.59
N GLU A 25 -39.20 40.82 -98.40
CA GLU A 25 -38.14 39.91 -97.93
C GLU A 25 -37.11 40.64 -97.06
N TYR A 26 -36.69 41.84 -97.46
CA TYR A 26 -35.78 42.66 -96.67
C TYR A 26 -36.40 43.03 -95.30
N GLN A 27 -37.69 43.35 -95.26
CA GLN A 27 -38.41 43.62 -94.02
C GLN A 27 -38.53 42.38 -93.13
N ARG A 28 -38.85 41.20 -93.70
CA ARG A 28 -38.86 39.94 -92.94
C ARG A 28 -37.49 39.62 -92.35
N SER A 29 -36.44 39.72 -93.16
CA SER A 29 -35.07 39.46 -92.70
C SER A 29 -34.62 40.46 -91.64
N ARG A 30 -35.04 41.73 -91.74
CA ARG A 30 -34.77 42.76 -90.72
C ARG A 30 -35.50 42.48 -89.41
N ASP A 31 -36.75 42.05 -89.48
CA ASP A 31 -37.54 41.70 -88.30
C ASP A 31 -37.03 40.43 -87.62
N GLU A 32 -36.59 39.43 -88.39
CA GLU A 32 -35.92 38.23 -87.89
C GLU A 32 -34.59 38.56 -87.22
N LEU A 33 -33.76 39.40 -87.86
CA LEU A 33 -32.50 39.85 -87.27
C LEU A 33 -32.74 40.60 -85.96
N ARG A 34 -33.77 41.44 -85.90
CA ARG A 34 -34.15 42.16 -84.68
C ARG A 34 -34.60 41.20 -83.56
N ARG A 35 -35.42 40.19 -83.88
CA ARG A 35 -35.83 39.16 -82.91
C ARG A 35 -34.62 38.38 -82.39
N ALA A 36 -33.74 37.95 -83.30
CA ALA A 36 -32.51 37.26 -82.93
C ALA A 36 -31.59 38.13 -82.06
N GLN A 37 -31.52 39.44 -82.31
CA GLN A 37 -30.77 40.38 -81.47
C GLN A 37 -31.40 40.56 -80.08
N GLU A 38 -32.72 40.64 -79.98
CA GLU A 38 -33.43 40.70 -78.69
C GLU A 38 -33.26 39.40 -77.89
N ASP A 39 -33.35 38.24 -78.53
CA ASP A 39 -33.13 36.94 -77.90
C ASP A 39 -31.66 36.76 -77.46
N ASN A 40 -30.71 37.18 -78.29
CA ASN A 40 -29.29 37.14 -77.93
C ASN A 40 -28.99 38.05 -76.72
N ARG A 41 -29.60 39.24 -76.65
CA ARG A 41 -29.51 40.09 -75.46
C ARG A 41 -30.08 39.42 -74.21
N ARG A 42 -31.21 38.73 -74.32
CA ARG A 42 -31.80 37.96 -73.21
C ARG A 42 -30.89 36.81 -72.77
N LEU A 43 -30.33 36.06 -73.72
CA LEU A 43 -29.39 34.97 -73.42
C LEU A 43 -28.11 35.48 -72.76
N ILE A 44 -27.58 36.62 -73.20
CA ILE A 44 -26.42 37.26 -72.55
C ILE A 44 -26.76 37.65 -71.11
N GLN A 45 -27.95 38.19 -70.86
CA GLN A 45 -28.39 38.55 -69.52
C GLN A 45 -28.54 37.31 -68.62
N ASN A 46 -29.20 36.26 -69.11
CA ASN A 46 -29.36 35.00 -68.36
C ASN A 46 -27.99 34.33 -68.07
N ASN A 47 -27.06 34.34 -69.03
CA ASN A 47 -25.71 33.81 -68.79
C ASN A 47 -24.98 34.58 -67.69
N ARG A 48 -25.10 35.92 -67.66
CA ARG A 48 -24.51 36.75 -66.59
C ARG A 48 -25.10 36.43 -65.23
N GLU A 49 -26.41 36.21 -65.16
CA GLU A 49 -27.11 35.82 -63.92
C GLU A 49 -26.67 34.44 -63.44
N LEU A 50 -26.62 33.45 -64.34
CA LEU A 50 -26.12 32.11 -64.02
C LEU A 50 -24.66 32.10 -63.59
N ASP A 51 -23.80 32.92 -64.20
CA ASP A 51 -22.40 33.07 -63.78
C ASP A 51 -22.29 33.69 -62.39
N ALA A 52 -23.13 34.69 -62.08
CA ALA A 52 -23.19 35.29 -60.75
C ALA A 52 -23.63 34.28 -59.69
N ASP A 53 -24.66 33.49 -59.97
CA ASP A 53 -25.14 32.42 -59.08
C ASP A 53 -24.09 31.33 -58.91
N ARG A 54 -23.42 30.90 -59.99
CA ARG A 54 -22.34 29.91 -59.92
C ARG A 54 -21.19 30.39 -59.03
N ASN A 55 -20.83 31.67 -59.11
CA ASN A 55 -19.80 32.25 -58.25
C ASN A 55 -20.24 32.27 -56.79
N ARG A 56 -21.49 32.65 -56.51
CA ARG A 56 -22.06 32.58 -55.14
C ARG A 56 -22.05 31.16 -54.57
N TYR A 57 -22.46 30.16 -55.35
CA TYR A 57 -22.42 28.76 -54.90
C TYR A 57 -21.00 28.28 -54.64
N LYS A 58 -20.02 28.69 -55.46
CA LYS A 58 -18.61 28.38 -55.24
C LYS A 58 -18.10 29.01 -53.94
N GLU A 59 -18.37 30.29 -53.72
CA GLU A 59 -17.99 31.00 -52.49
C GLU A 59 -18.60 30.31 -51.27
N ASN A 60 -19.90 30.00 -51.29
CA ASN A 60 -20.57 29.28 -50.21
C ASN A 60 -19.97 27.87 -49.98
N ALA A 61 -19.68 27.13 -51.04
CA ALA A 61 -19.05 25.81 -50.91
C ALA A 61 -17.65 25.90 -50.30
N THR A 62 -16.87 26.93 -50.64
CA THR A 62 -15.56 27.17 -50.02
C THR A 62 -15.69 27.59 -48.55
N ALA A 63 -16.69 28.41 -48.21
CA ALA A 63 -16.95 28.80 -46.82
C ALA A 63 -17.32 27.58 -45.96
N ILE A 64 -18.27 26.77 -46.41
CA ILE A 64 -18.70 25.55 -45.70
C ILE A 64 -17.56 24.54 -45.59
N SER A 65 -16.75 24.37 -46.63
CA SER A 65 -15.58 23.48 -46.58
C SER A 65 -14.55 23.95 -45.54
N ASN A 66 -14.33 25.26 -45.44
CA ASN A 66 -13.46 25.83 -44.42
C ASN A 66 -14.04 25.65 -43.01
N GLU A 67 -15.34 25.87 -42.82
CA GLU A 67 -16.03 25.60 -41.55
C GLU A 67 -15.94 24.13 -41.15
N LEU A 68 -16.21 23.20 -42.08
CA LEU A 68 -16.09 21.76 -41.85
C LEU A 68 -14.68 21.39 -41.39
N ARG A 69 -13.65 21.93 -42.07
CA ARG A 69 -12.26 21.69 -41.70
C ARG A 69 -11.91 22.24 -40.32
N ASN A 70 -12.45 23.40 -39.95
CA ASN A 70 -12.24 23.97 -38.62
C ASN A 70 -12.92 23.13 -37.54
N VAL A 71 -14.18 22.72 -37.74
CA VAL A 71 -14.91 21.85 -36.82
C VAL A 71 -14.22 20.49 -36.68
N GLN A 72 -13.71 19.92 -37.77
CA GLN A 72 -12.93 18.68 -37.73
C GLN A 72 -11.66 18.84 -36.88
N ARG A 73 -10.95 19.97 -37.00
CA ARG A 73 -9.77 20.25 -36.18
C ARG A 73 -10.14 20.39 -34.71
N GLU A 74 -11.18 21.17 -34.38
CA GLU A 74 -11.65 21.30 -32.99
C GLU A 74 -12.05 19.95 -32.40
N LEU A 75 -12.73 19.10 -33.16
CA LEU A 75 -13.15 17.77 -32.70
C LEU A 75 -11.95 16.88 -32.39
N GLU A 76 -10.89 16.93 -33.21
CA GLU A 76 -9.64 16.21 -32.95
C GLU A 76 -8.93 16.75 -31.70
N ASP A 77 -8.89 18.08 -31.52
CA ASP A 77 -8.32 18.73 -30.33
C ASP A 77 -9.11 18.33 -29.06
N TYR A 78 -10.44 18.28 -29.12
CA TYR A 78 -11.28 17.80 -28.01
C TYR A 78 -11.05 16.32 -27.72
N ARG A 79 -10.89 15.49 -28.75
CA ARG A 79 -10.64 14.06 -28.59
C ARG A 79 -9.30 13.80 -27.92
N THR A 80 -8.24 14.45 -28.39
CA THR A 80 -6.90 14.33 -27.78
C THR A 80 -6.89 14.82 -26.33
N LEU A 81 -7.55 15.95 -26.04
CA LEU A 81 -7.68 16.44 -24.66
C LEU A 81 -8.45 15.46 -23.76
N SER A 82 -9.53 14.87 -24.27
CA SER A 82 -10.30 13.87 -23.54
C SER A 82 -9.50 12.60 -23.26
N GLU A 83 -8.67 12.16 -24.21
CA GLU A 83 -7.78 11.00 -24.01
C GLU A 83 -6.69 11.29 -22.96
N ILE A 84 -6.11 12.50 -22.97
CA ILE A 84 -5.13 12.94 -21.96
C ILE A 84 -5.78 12.95 -20.57
N ARG A 85 -6.91 13.63 -20.42
CA ARG A 85 -7.65 13.68 -19.14
C ARG A 85 -8.11 12.31 -18.68
N GLY A 86 -8.50 11.43 -19.60
CA GLY A 86 -8.86 10.04 -19.29
C GLY A 86 -7.69 9.27 -18.69
N LYS A 87 -6.48 9.40 -19.26
CA LYS A 87 -5.26 8.79 -18.71
C LYS A 87 -4.87 9.39 -17.35
N GLU A 88 -4.98 10.70 -17.19
CA GLU A 88 -4.73 11.38 -15.91
C GLU A 88 -5.71 10.93 -14.83
N LEU A 89 -7.00 10.82 -15.15
CA LEU A 89 -8.03 10.31 -14.24
C LEU A 89 -7.77 8.87 -13.81
N VAL A 90 -7.39 7.99 -14.74
CA VAL A 90 -7.03 6.60 -14.40
C VAL A 90 -5.81 6.57 -13.47
N GLY A 91 -4.78 7.36 -13.77
CA GLY A 91 -3.60 7.48 -12.91
C GLY A 91 -3.93 8.01 -11.51
N ALA A 92 -4.73 9.08 -11.43
CA ALA A 92 -5.21 9.66 -10.19
C ALA A 92 -6.09 8.69 -9.40
N GLN A 93 -6.98 7.96 -10.07
CA GLN A 93 -7.86 6.99 -9.42
C GLN A 93 -7.06 5.84 -8.81
N VAL A 94 -6.06 5.29 -9.51
CA VAL A 94 -5.14 4.28 -8.95
C VAL A 94 -4.41 4.81 -7.71
N PHE A 95 -4.05 6.10 -7.70
CA PHE A 95 -3.37 6.72 -6.57
C PHE A 95 -4.31 7.05 -5.39
N LEU A 96 -5.58 7.36 -5.66
CA LEU A 96 -6.59 7.72 -4.68
C LEU A 96 -7.38 6.53 -4.13
N THR A 97 -7.24 5.34 -4.73
CA THR A 97 -7.96 4.15 -4.27
C THR A 97 -7.37 3.67 -2.93
N LYS A 98 -8.16 3.77 -1.86
CA LYS A 98 -7.81 3.29 -0.50
C LYS A 98 -8.22 1.84 -0.22
N ALA A 99 -8.47 1.05 -1.27
CA ALA A 99 -8.90 -0.33 -1.10
C ALA A 99 -7.70 -1.21 -0.75
N ASP A 100 -7.65 -1.70 0.48
CA ASP A 100 -6.65 -2.66 0.90
C ASP A 100 -6.82 -3.99 0.14
N GLN A 101 -5.70 -4.66 -0.14
CA GLN A 101 -5.71 -5.99 -0.75
C GLN A 101 -5.99 -7.09 0.28
N LEU A 102 -5.92 -6.77 1.57
CA LEU A 102 -6.25 -7.66 2.67
C LEU A 102 -6.96 -6.92 3.80
N SER A 103 -7.74 -7.66 4.56
CA SER A 103 -8.44 -7.18 5.75
C SER A 103 -7.52 -7.12 6.98
N SER A 104 -7.91 -6.31 7.96
CA SER A 104 -7.26 -6.27 9.28
C SER A 104 -7.30 -7.64 9.99
N SER A 105 -8.35 -8.44 9.78
CA SER A 105 -8.42 -9.81 10.33
C SER A 105 -7.38 -10.74 9.71
N GLU A 106 -7.11 -10.63 8.41
CA GLU A 106 -6.06 -11.43 7.74
C GLU A 106 -4.66 -11.00 8.20
N LEU A 107 -4.44 -9.71 8.48
CA LEU A 107 -3.22 -9.23 9.14
C LEU A 107 -3.05 -9.87 10.52
N SER A 108 -4.09 -9.84 11.36
CA SER A 108 -4.04 -10.45 12.69
C SER A 108 -3.79 -11.96 12.61
N GLN A 109 -4.34 -12.66 11.62
CA GLN A 109 -4.06 -14.08 11.38
C GLN A 109 -2.58 -14.33 11.02
N LYS A 110 -1.98 -13.48 10.17
CA LYS A 110 -0.55 -13.58 9.85
C LYS A 110 0.33 -13.39 11.09
N VAL A 111 0.03 -12.40 11.92
CA VAL A 111 0.77 -12.15 13.17
C VAL A 111 0.59 -13.30 14.17
N ASN A 112 -0.63 -13.83 14.30
CA ASN A 112 -0.87 -15.02 15.13
C ASN A 112 -0.11 -16.26 14.62
N GLY A 113 -0.02 -16.44 13.30
CA GLY A 113 0.80 -17.49 12.70
C GLY A 113 2.28 -17.32 13.04
N LEU A 114 2.82 -16.10 12.97
CA LEU A 114 4.18 -15.81 13.42
C LEU A 114 4.37 -16.12 14.91
N ASN A 115 3.43 -15.71 15.77
CA ASN A 115 3.48 -15.98 17.21
C ASN A 115 3.49 -17.48 17.52
N GLU A 116 2.80 -18.30 16.74
CA GLU A 116 2.83 -19.76 16.89
C GLU A 116 4.19 -20.34 16.48
N GLU A 117 4.77 -19.88 15.37
CA GLU A 117 6.10 -20.32 14.93
C GLU A 117 7.20 -19.94 15.94
N THR A 118 7.13 -18.74 16.52
CA THR A 118 8.08 -18.31 17.57
C THR A 118 7.87 -19.11 18.86
N PHE A 119 6.63 -19.41 19.23
CA PHE A 119 6.30 -20.27 20.37
C PHE A 119 6.90 -21.68 20.19
N GLN A 120 6.69 -22.29 19.03
CA GLN A 120 7.18 -23.64 18.73
C GLN A 120 8.71 -23.70 18.67
N ALA A 121 9.36 -22.70 18.08
CA ALA A 121 10.82 -22.61 18.06
C ALA A 121 11.41 -22.46 19.48
N ALA A 122 10.77 -21.63 20.32
CA ALA A 122 11.17 -21.46 21.71
C ALA A 122 11.00 -22.74 22.54
N ALA A 123 9.86 -23.43 22.39
CA ALA A 123 9.60 -24.70 23.08
C ALA A 123 10.60 -25.79 22.65
N TRP A 124 10.89 -25.88 21.35
CA TRP A 124 11.87 -26.84 20.83
C TRP A 124 13.29 -26.54 21.34
N LEU A 125 13.68 -25.26 21.41
CA LEU A 125 14.95 -24.86 22.00
C LEU A 125 15.02 -25.28 23.46
N ALA A 126 13.99 -24.98 24.25
CA ALA A 126 13.94 -25.33 25.66
C ALA A 126 14.12 -26.84 25.91
N ASP A 127 13.57 -27.70 25.04
CA ASP A 127 13.73 -29.17 25.12
C ASP A 127 15.12 -29.66 24.66
N SER A 128 15.84 -28.82 23.91
CA SER A 128 17.10 -29.18 23.26
C SER A 128 18.35 -28.71 24.00
N LEU A 129 18.22 -27.85 25.01
CA LEU A 129 19.34 -27.30 25.76
C LEU A 129 19.82 -28.23 26.87
N HIS A 130 21.13 -28.30 27.04
CA HIS A 130 21.78 -28.92 28.20
C HIS A 130 22.51 -27.86 29.01
N HIS A 131 22.59 -28.08 30.33
CA HIS A 131 23.45 -27.27 31.20
C HIS A 131 24.91 -27.56 30.89
N VAL A 132 25.66 -26.50 30.62
CA VAL A 132 27.11 -26.52 30.44
C VAL A 132 27.65 -25.26 31.11
N GLN A 133 28.35 -25.44 32.23
CA GLN A 133 28.91 -24.32 32.97
C GLN A 133 29.83 -23.47 32.08
N SER A 134 29.47 -22.20 31.92
CA SER A 134 30.26 -21.26 31.12
C SER A 134 31.60 -20.97 31.78
N GLN A 135 32.67 -21.06 30.99
CA GLN A 135 34.04 -20.75 31.43
C GLN A 135 34.41 -19.33 31.03
N TRP A 136 34.19 -18.39 31.94
CA TRP A 136 34.56 -16.99 31.77
C TRP A 136 36.05 -16.78 32.05
N LYS A 137 36.76 -16.05 31.19
CA LYS A 137 38.18 -15.73 31.39
C LYS A 137 38.36 -14.61 32.41
N SER A 138 37.39 -13.70 32.50
CA SER A 138 37.36 -12.64 33.49
C SER A 138 35.94 -12.20 33.81
N GLU A 139 35.76 -11.45 34.91
CA GLU A 139 34.46 -10.88 35.27
C GLU A 139 34.04 -9.80 34.26
N GLU A 140 34.98 -9.07 33.65
CA GLU A 140 34.68 -8.08 32.61
C GLU A 140 34.06 -8.72 31.36
N GLU A 141 34.54 -9.89 30.93
CA GLU A 141 33.96 -10.65 29.82
C GLU A 141 32.50 -11.04 30.12
N ARG A 142 32.25 -11.51 31.34
CA ARG A 142 30.92 -11.85 31.82
C ARG A 142 29.99 -10.64 31.87
N GLN A 143 30.47 -9.51 32.36
CA GLN A 143 29.70 -8.27 32.42
C GLN A 143 29.36 -7.74 31.01
N GLU A 144 30.25 -7.90 30.04
CA GLU A 144 29.98 -7.51 28.66
C GLU A 144 28.92 -8.41 28.02
N ALA A 145 29.03 -9.73 28.20
CA ALA A 145 28.00 -10.68 27.75
C ALA A 145 26.63 -10.42 28.39
N TYR A 146 26.63 -10.03 29.67
CA TYR A 146 25.41 -9.62 30.37
C TYR A 146 24.79 -8.35 29.74
N LYS A 147 25.58 -7.31 29.47
CA LYS A 147 25.08 -6.09 28.79
C LYS A 147 24.51 -6.39 27.42
N VAL A 148 25.19 -7.23 26.63
CA VAL A 148 24.69 -7.68 25.32
C VAL A 148 23.36 -8.40 25.48
N THR A 149 23.24 -9.29 26.46
CA THR A 149 21.98 -10.00 26.74
C THR A 149 20.86 -9.03 27.14
N CYS A 150 21.14 -8.03 27.98
CA CYS A 150 20.20 -6.97 28.34
C CYS A 150 19.69 -6.21 27.11
N MET A 151 20.54 -5.93 26.11
CA MET A 151 20.12 -5.29 24.87
C MET A 151 19.23 -6.19 24.00
N ILE A 152 19.34 -7.51 24.13
CA ILE A 152 18.61 -8.47 23.30
C ILE A 152 17.24 -8.82 23.90
N VAL A 153 17.18 -9.17 25.19
CA VAL A 153 15.94 -9.64 25.86
C VAL A 153 15.42 -8.69 26.94
N GLY A 154 16.15 -7.61 27.24
CA GLY A 154 15.86 -6.71 28.35
C GLY A 154 16.52 -7.11 29.65
N GLU A 155 16.83 -6.11 30.49
CA GLU A 155 17.46 -6.32 31.79
C GLU A 155 16.66 -7.25 32.72
N PRO A 156 15.32 -7.15 32.84
CA PRO A 156 14.56 -8.04 33.71
C PRO A 156 14.74 -9.53 33.37
N ALA A 157 14.70 -9.88 32.08
CA ALA A 157 14.91 -11.25 31.61
C ALA A 157 16.36 -11.70 31.79
N ALA A 158 17.33 -10.84 31.48
CA ALA A 158 18.75 -11.13 31.67
C ALA A 158 19.09 -11.43 33.14
N ARG A 159 18.53 -10.67 34.09
CA ARG A 159 18.70 -10.95 35.53
C ARG A 159 18.16 -12.32 35.93
N LEU A 160 17.00 -12.73 35.41
CA LEU A 160 16.45 -14.05 35.68
C LEU A 160 17.36 -15.17 35.14
N LEU A 161 17.89 -15.01 33.93
CA LEU A 161 18.85 -15.98 33.37
C LEU A 161 20.07 -16.16 34.28
N VAL A 162 20.66 -15.06 34.75
CA VAL A 162 21.83 -15.10 35.63
C VAL A 162 21.52 -15.75 36.97
N ALA A 163 20.34 -15.47 37.54
CA ALA A 163 19.91 -16.05 38.81
C ALA A 163 19.77 -17.57 38.75
N HIS A 164 19.33 -18.11 37.61
CA HIS A 164 19.12 -19.54 37.39
C HIS A 164 20.30 -20.25 36.69
N ALA A 165 21.36 -19.53 36.29
CA ALA A 165 22.50 -20.12 35.56
C ALA A 165 23.29 -21.18 36.36
N SER A 166 23.24 -21.12 37.69
CA SER A 166 23.94 -22.07 38.57
C SER A 166 23.12 -23.33 38.89
N GLU A 167 21.87 -23.40 38.42
CA GLU A 167 21.03 -24.58 38.63
C GLU A 167 21.51 -25.74 37.74
N PRO A 168 21.57 -26.97 38.26
CA PRO A 168 22.13 -28.12 37.54
C PRO A 168 21.31 -28.55 36.31
N GLU A 169 20.01 -28.22 36.29
CA GLU A 169 19.13 -28.49 35.15
C GLU A 169 18.47 -27.18 34.69
N PRO A 170 18.43 -26.90 33.37
CA PRO A 170 17.73 -25.73 32.85
C PRO A 170 16.25 -25.81 33.21
N ASN A 171 15.71 -24.74 33.82
CA ASN A 171 14.28 -24.61 33.97
C ASN A 171 13.64 -24.40 32.59
N PHE A 172 13.11 -25.49 32.01
CA PHE A 172 12.49 -25.53 30.68
C PHE A 172 11.50 -24.38 30.45
N TYR A 173 10.68 -24.09 31.47
CA TYR A 173 9.68 -23.05 31.39
C TYR A 173 10.32 -21.64 31.31
N LEU A 174 11.33 -21.37 32.12
CA LEU A 174 12.08 -20.11 32.07
C LEU A 174 12.79 -19.92 30.73
N VAL A 175 13.43 -20.99 30.23
CA VAL A 175 14.10 -20.98 28.92
C VAL A 175 13.09 -20.60 27.84
N GLN A 176 11.95 -21.29 27.78
CA GLN A 176 10.93 -21.06 26.78
C GLN A 176 10.43 -19.60 26.81
N LEU A 177 10.15 -19.05 27.99
CA LEU A 177 9.71 -17.66 28.15
C LEU A 177 10.73 -16.66 27.62
N VAL A 178 12.02 -16.82 27.97
CA VAL A 178 13.07 -15.91 27.52
C VAL A 178 13.28 -16.03 26.01
N MET A 179 13.22 -17.24 25.44
CA MET A 179 13.34 -17.44 24.00
C MET A 179 12.16 -16.82 23.23
N GLN A 180 10.95 -16.84 23.79
CA GLN A 180 9.80 -16.13 23.20
C GLN A 180 10.01 -14.62 23.20
N ILE A 181 10.51 -14.05 24.31
CA ILE A 181 10.84 -12.62 24.38
C ILE A 181 11.88 -12.25 23.32
N PHE A 182 12.93 -13.06 23.20
CA PHE A 182 13.94 -12.89 22.17
C PHE A 182 13.33 -12.89 20.77
N PHE A 183 12.56 -13.93 20.42
CA PHE A 183 12.01 -14.05 19.08
C PHE A 183 11.01 -12.94 18.76
N ALA A 184 10.14 -12.56 19.71
CA ALA A 184 9.22 -11.44 19.52
C ALA A 184 9.97 -10.14 19.23
N ASN A 185 10.98 -9.81 20.04
CA ASN A 185 11.78 -8.60 19.83
C ASN A 185 12.54 -8.64 18.48
N PHE A 186 13.17 -9.77 18.16
CA PHE A 186 13.83 -9.95 16.87
C PHE A 186 12.87 -9.74 15.70
N CYS A 187 11.69 -10.36 15.76
CA CYS A 187 10.68 -10.24 14.72
C CYS A 187 10.17 -8.79 14.58
N SER A 188 9.89 -8.10 15.69
CA SER A 188 9.46 -6.70 15.67
C SER A 188 10.47 -5.82 14.93
N ILE A 189 11.75 -5.92 15.31
CA ILE A 189 12.85 -5.16 14.69
C ILE A 189 12.93 -5.45 13.18
N LYS A 190 12.80 -6.71 12.79
CA LYS A 190 12.90 -7.11 11.38
C LYS A 190 11.70 -6.68 10.56
N ILE A 191 10.49 -6.69 11.14
CA ILE A 191 9.27 -6.26 10.46
C ILE A 191 9.28 -4.73 10.26
N GLU A 192 9.64 -3.97 11.30
CA GLU A 192 9.56 -2.50 11.31
C GLU A 192 10.68 -1.81 10.51
N ARG A 193 11.80 -2.49 10.27
CA ARG A 193 12.88 -1.94 9.46
C ARG A 193 12.40 -1.63 8.04
N TRP A 194 12.80 -0.48 7.52
CA TRP A 194 12.69 -0.13 6.11
C TRP A 194 13.80 -0.81 5.31
N TYR A 195 15.04 -0.72 5.78
CA TYR A 195 16.22 -1.15 5.04
C TYR A 195 17.21 -1.93 5.91
N GLU A 196 17.75 -3.02 5.38
CA GLU A 196 18.68 -3.90 6.12
C GLU A 196 20.16 -3.53 5.93
N GLY A 197 20.52 -2.84 4.85
CA GLY A 197 21.91 -2.53 4.52
C GLY A 197 22.56 -1.39 5.32
N GLY A 198 21.91 -0.90 6.38
CA GLY A 198 22.49 0.13 7.27
C GLY A 198 21.47 0.88 8.12
N SER A 199 21.80 1.11 9.39
CA SER A 199 20.94 1.83 10.35
C SER A 199 20.70 3.30 9.96
N GLU A 200 21.69 3.95 9.35
CA GLU A 200 21.57 5.35 8.91
C GLU A 200 20.49 5.53 7.86
N VAL A 201 20.50 4.71 6.81
CA VAL A 201 19.50 4.74 5.74
C VAL A 201 18.12 4.34 6.28
N ASN A 202 18.07 3.34 7.16
CA ASN A 202 16.82 2.94 7.82
C ASN A 202 16.21 4.10 8.63
N ASN A 203 17.02 4.80 9.42
CA ASN A 203 16.57 5.93 10.23
C ASN A 203 16.13 7.11 9.37
N PHE A 204 16.86 7.38 8.28
CA PHE A 204 16.48 8.39 7.30
C PHE A 204 15.11 8.09 6.68
N LEU A 205 14.90 6.86 6.18
CA LEU A 205 13.63 6.44 5.59
C LEU A 205 12.47 6.51 6.59
N GLY A 206 12.68 6.06 7.82
CA GLY A 206 11.67 6.17 8.88
C GLY A 206 11.31 7.62 9.22
N THR A 207 12.31 8.51 9.28
CA THR A 207 12.09 9.94 9.52
C THR A 207 11.32 10.59 8.38
N LEU A 208 11.77 10.36 7.14
CA LEU A 208 11.13 10.86 5.93
C LEU A 208 9.68 10.40 5.83
N TYR A 209 9.42 9.11 6.07
CA TYR A 209 8.06 8.59 6.08
C TYR A 209 7.20 9.22 7.19
N GLY A 210 7.77 9.41 8.38
CA GLY A 210 7.10 10.11 9.47
C GLY A 210 6.70 11.54 9.11
N GLU A 211 7.50 12.25 8.31
CA GLU A 211 7.13 13.58 7.79
C GLU A 211 6.04 13.51 6.74
N ILE A 212 6.13 12.58 5.78
CA ILE A 212 5.11 12.35 4.74
C ILE A 212 3.77 12.02 5.40
N ARG A 213 3.76 11.08 6.35
CA ARG A 213 2.56 10.65 7.09
C ARG A 213 1.85 11.81 7.80
N ARG A 214 2.60 12.77 8.35
CA ARG A 214 2.03 13.91 9.10
C ARG A 214 1.48 15.01 8.20
N ASN A 215 2.07 15.18 7.02
CA ASN A 215 1.79 16.33 6.15
C ASN A 215 0.89 15.99 4.96
N GLU A 216 0.83 14.72 4.56
CA GLU A 216 0.08 14.26 3.39
C GLU A 216 -1.18 13.46 3.78
N GLU A 217 -2.12 13.33 2.84
CA GLU A 217 -3.28 12.47 3.03
C GLU A 217 -2.87 10.98 3.08
N GLN A 218 -3.58 10.17 3.88
CA GLN A 218 -3.34 8.74 4.02
C GLN A 218 -3.23 7.96 2.68
N ALA A 219 -4.00 8.34 1.65
CA ALA A 219 -3.88 7.72 0.33
C ALA A 219 -2.49 7.92 -0.28
N VAL A 220 -1.91 9.11 -0.09
CA VAL A 220 -0.57 9.49 -0.59
C VAL A 220 0.50 8.79 0.24
N SER A 221 0.44 8.91 1.57
CA SER A 221 1.44 8.32 2.47
C SER A 221 1.45 6.79 2.39
N GLY A 222 0.29 6.14 2.41
CA GLY A 222 0.14 4.70 2.27
C GLY A 222 0.67 4.19 0.94
N ARG A 223 0.42 4.91 -0.16
CA ARG A 223 0.94 4.53 -1.48
C ARG A 223 2.45 4.71 -1.59
N TRP A 224 2.98 5.80 -1.03
CA TRP A 224 4.41 6.02 -0.94
C TRP A 224 5.11 4.89 -0.17
N ARG A 225 4.55 4.49 0.98
CA ARG A 225 5.03 3.33 1.74
C ARG A 225 5.05 2.07 0.87
N ALA A 226 3.94 1.79 0.20
CA ALA A 226 3.81 0.58 -0.63
C ALA A 226 4.84 0.50 -1.76
N ILE A 227 5.03 1.58 -2.50
CA ILE A 227 6.02 1.63 -3.59
C ILE A 227 7.43 1.47 -3.01
N THR A 228 7.71 2.18 -1.91
CA THR A 228 9.04 2.15 -1.28
C THR A 228 9.38 0.75 -0.79
N HIS A 229 8.49 0.09 -0.04
CA HIS A 229 8.69 -1.29 0.43
C HIS A 229 8.88 -2.29 -0.71
N ALA A 230 8.13 -2.14 -1.81
CA ALA A 230 8.27 -3.02 -2.98
C ALA A 230 9.66 -2.95 -3.63
N HIS A 231 10.37 -1.82 -3.52
CA HIS A 231 11.69 -1.62 -4.10
C HIS A 231 12.87 -1.90 -3.15
N ILE A 232 12.65 -1.93 -1.83
CA ILE A 232 13.71 -2.14 -0.82
C ILE A 232 13.64 -3.51 -0.14
N ARG A 233 12.98 -4.48 -0.79
CA ARG A 233 12.80 -5.84 -0.26
C ARG A 233 14.12 -6.45 0.19
N SER A 234 14.12 -7.03 1.38
CA SER A 234 15.31 -7.61 2.00
C SER A 234 15.41 -9.12 1.72
N SER A 235 16.64 -9.63 1.57
CA SER A 235 16.88 -11.07 1.59
C SER A 235 17.06 -11.57 3.02
N PRO A 236 16.42 -12.69 3.42
CA PRO A 236 16.57 -13.27 4.76
C PRO A 236 17.88 -14.03 4.98
N ASP A 237 18.75 -14.15 3.97
CA ASP A 237 19.92 -15.04 4.01
C ASP A 237 20.87 -14.77 5.19
N GLU A 238 20.96 -13.51 5.64
CA GLU A 238 21.82 -13.13 6.76
C GLU A 238 21.18 -13.31 8.14
N TRP A 239 19.85 -13.46 8.19
CA TRP A 239 19.10 -13.52 9.46
C TRP A 239 19.43 -14.78 10.26
N THR A 240 19.72 -15.90 9.60
CA THR A 240 20.11 -17.15 10.28
C THR A 240 21.36 -16.92 11.13
N ARG A 241 22.41 -16.37 10.53
CA ARG A 241 23.69 -16.10 11.20
C ARG A 241 23.51 -15.09 12.34
N GLU A 242 22.78 -14.02 12.10
CA GLU A 242 22.49 -13.00 13.13
C GLU A 242 21.74 -13.61 14.32
N THR A 243 20.69 -14.40 14.06
CA THR A 243 19.85 -15.03 15.08
C THR A 243 20.65 -16.03 15.90
N THR A 244 21.41 -16.91 15.26
CA THR A 244 22.25 -17.90 15.95
C THR A 244 23.34 -17.24 16.80
N ASN A 245 23.95 -16.15 16.33
CA ASN A 245 24.93 -15.41 17.11
C ASN A 245 24.31 -14.77 18.36
N LYS A 246 23.15 -14.12 18.24
CA LYS A 246 22.43 -13.52 19.38
C LYS A 246 21.98 -14.58 20.39
N LEU A 247 21.47 -15.71 19.93
CA LEU A 247 21.09 -16.82 20.80
C LEU A 247 22.28 -17.39 21.55
N SER A 248 23.43 -17.52 20.89
CA SER A 248 24.66 -17.99 21.54
C SER A 248 25.05 -17.11 22.73
N GLN A 249 24.90 -15.79 22.60
CA GLN A 249 25.16 -14.83 23.70
C GLN A 249 24.19 -15.04 24.88
N ILE A 250 22.90 -15.22 24.60
CA ILE A 250 21.89 -15.50 25.65
C ILE A 250 22.17 -16.82 26.36
N MET A 251 22.53 -17.85 25.59
CA MET A 251 22.80 -19.19 26.14
C MET A 251 24.08 -19.21 26.96
N GLU A 252 25.10 -18.47 26.55
CA GLU A 252 26.37 -18.37 27.27
C GLU A 252 26.20 -17.75 28.67
N ILE A 253 25.41 -16.68 28.80
CA ILE A 253 25.16 -16.07 30.12
C ILE A 253 24.36 -16.99 31.06
N ALA A 254 23.52 -17.86 30.48
CA ALA A 254 22.69 -18.80 31.21
C ALA A 254 23.35 -20.17 31.45
N SER A 255 24.59 -20.38 30.99
CA SER A 255 25.29 -21.68 31.03
C SER A 255 24.52 -22.80 30.31
N TRP A 256 23.96 -22.50 29.14
CA TRP A 256 23.23 -23.45 28.30
C TRP A 256 23.95 -23.69 26.98
N HIS A 257 23.78 -24.89 26.43
CA HIS A 257 24.33 -25.23 25.12
C HIS A 257 23.36 -26.05 24.27
N VAL A 258 23.30 -25.74 22.98
CA VAL A 258 22.65 -26.60 21.96
C VAL A 258 23.68 -27.59 21.42
N PRO A 259 23.46 -28.91 21.59
CA PRO A 259 24.30 -29.95 21.01
C PRO A 259 24.52 -29.77 19.50
N ALA A 260 25.72 -30.06 19.01
CA ALA A 260 26.12 -29.80 17.62
C ALA A 260 25.23 -30.53 16.60
N ASP A 261 24.75 -31.73 16.93
CA ASP A 261 23.83 -32.56 16.15
C ASP A 261 22.42 -31.94 16.03
N LYS A 262 22.02 -31.09 16.97
CA LYS A 262 20.71 -30.42 16.95
C LYS A 262 20.74 -29.04 16.25
N ARG A 263 21.91 -28.46 15.98
CA ARG A 263 22.03 -27.11 15.39
C ARG A 263 21.38 -26.97 14.01
N SER A 264 21.54 -27.95 13.14
CA SER A 264 20.92 -27.93 11.80
C SER A 264 19.39 -28.01 11.87
N SER A 265 18.86 -28.78 12.83
CA SER A 265 17.42 -28.86 13.10
C SER A 265 16.87 -27.54 13.62
N PHE A 266 17.66 -26.84 14.44
CA PHE A 266 17.31 -25.50 14.92
C PHE A 266 17.22 -24.48 13.78
N GLU A 267 18.22 -24.44 12.89
CA GLU A 267 18.21 -23.55 11.73
C GLU A 267 16.99 -23.80 10.82
N GLN A 268 16.52 -25.05 10.72
CA GLN A 268 15.29 -25.37 9.99
C GLN A 268 14.04 -24.78 10.66
N LYS A 269 14.00 -24.67 12.00
CA LYS A 269 12.90 -24.03 12.75
C LYS A 269 12.85 -22.51 12.58
N LEU A 270 13.96 -21.88 12.19
CA LEU A 270 13.99 -20.44 11.91
C LEU A 270 13.38 -20.07 10.54
N LYS A 271 13.41 -20.99 9.57
CA LYS A 271 12.92 -20.70 8.20
C LYS A 271 11.44 -20.29 8.16
N PRO A 272 10.50 -20.97 8.84
CA PRO A 272 9.11 -20.53 8.92
C PRO A 272 8.95 -19.13 9.52
N ILE A 273 9.70 -18.81 10.58
CA ILE A 273 9.70 -17.49 11.21
C ILE A 273 10.12 -16.42 10.21
N PHE A 274 11.23 -16.63 9.49
CA PHE A 274 11.72 -15.66 8.50
C PHE A 274 10.75 -15.46 7.34
N LYS A 275 10.10 -16.54 6.89
CA LYS A 275 9.04 -16.45 5.89
C LYS A 275 7.86 -15.62 6.41
N ALA A 276 7.40 -15.88 7.63
CA ALA A 276 6.30 -15.14 8.24
C ALA A 276 6.62 -13.64 8.42
N ILE A 277 7.86 -13.30 8.81
CA ILE A 277 8.35 -11.91 8.85
C ILE A 277 8.20 -11.25 7.47
N LEU A 278 8.69 -11.89 6.40
CA LEU A 278 8.60 -11.34 5.04
C LEU A 278 7.14 -11.16 4.60
N ASP A 279 6.29 -12.15 4.86
CA ASP A 279 4.87 -12.10 4.52
C ASP A 279 4.15 -10.95 5.24
N ILE A 280 4.49 -10.70 6.52
CA ILE A 280 3.94 -9.58 7.29
C ILE A 280 4.49 -8.24 6.79
N ARG A 281 5.79 -8.15 6.44
CA ARG A 281 6.37 -6.92 5.87
C ARG A 281 5.70 -6.54 4.56
N ILE A 282 5.43 -7.50 3.69
CA ILE A 282 4.70 -7.27 2.44
C ILE A 282 3.26 -6.84 2.76
N ALA A 283 2.60 -7.51 3.71
CA ALA A 283 1.22 -7.21 4.07
C ALA A 283 1.05 -5.78 4.64
N LEU A 284 1.87 -5.39 5.62
CA LEU A 284 1.83 -4.06 6.25
C LEU A 284 2.42 -2.97 5.35
N GLY A 285 3.51 -3.27 4.65
CA GLY A 285 4.23 -2.31 3.84
C GLY A 285 3.55 -2.03 2.50
N GLU A 286 3.08 -3.06 1.80
CA GLU A 286 2.65 -2.97 0.40
C GLU A 286 1.14 -3.08 0.18
N HIS A 287 0.45 -3.90 0.98
CA HIS A 287 -0.92 -4.34 0.66
C HIS A 287 -2.01 -3.69 1.52
N PHE A 288 -1.64 -3.13 2.66
CA PHE A 288 -2.51 -2.34 3.52
C PHE A 288 -2.13 -0.86 3.39
N THR A 289 -2.96 -0.04 2.75
CA THR A 289 -2.68 1.39 2.47
C THR A 289 -3.75 2.32 3.04
N SER A 290 -4.91 1.79 3.44
CA SER A 290 -6.03 2.57 3.97
C SER A 290 -5.74 3.21 5.34
N ALA A 291 -4.84 2.63 6.12
CA ALA A 291 -4.33 3.16 7.37
C ALA A 291 -2.88 2.69 7.65
N ASP A 292 -2.30 3.23 8.71
CA ASP A 292 -0.96 2.87 9.16
C ASP A 292 -1.06 1.93 10.34
N ILE A 293 -0.77 0.65 10.09
CA ILE A 293 -0.73 -0.39 11.10
C ILE A 293 0.74 -0.74 11.37
N GLU A 294 1.11 -0.76 12.64
CA GLU A 294 2.46 -1.06 13.13
C GLU A 294 2.41 -2.30 14.03
N ILE A 295 3.54 -3.00 14.13
CA ILE A 295 3.70 -4.06 15.13
C ILE A 295 3.63 -3.43 16.52
N PHE A 296 2.89 -4.08 17.41
CA PHE A 296 2.82 -3.69 18.80
C PHE A 296 3.66 -4.66 19.63
N CYS A 297 4.87 -4.23 20.00
CA CYS A 297 5.79 -4.98 20.85
C CYS A 297 6.25 -4.10 22.03
N PRO A 298 5.52 -4.10 23.16
CA PRO A 298 5.94 -3.41 24.37
C PRO A 298 7.38 -3.77 24.78
N ALA A 299 8.18 -2.76 25.12
CA ALA A 299 9.55 -2.94 25.55
C ALA A 299 9.62 -3.62 26.93
N PRO A 300 10.64 -4.46 27.20
CA PRO A 300 10.92 -4.97 28.54
C PRO A 300 10.95 -3.85 29.58
N GLY A 301 10.28 -4.04 30.72
CA GLY A 301 10.16 -3.04 31.78
C GLY A 301 9.03 -2.02 31.60
N ALA A 302 8.31 -2.03 30.46
CA ALA A 302 7.12 -1.19 30.28
C ALA A 302 6.01 -1.54 31.29
N THR A 303 5.15 -0.58 31.57
CA THR A 303 3.98 -0.76 32.43
C THR A 303 2.98 -1.71 31.77
N PHE A 304 2.50 -2.71 32.51
CA PHE A 304 1.44 -3.59 32.02
C PHE A 304 0.11 -2.85 31.92
N GLU A 305 -0.56 -2.90 30.77
CA GLU A 305 -1.87 -2.26 30.59
C GLU A 305 -2.90 -3.30 30.14
N PRO A 306 -3.74 -3.83 31.06
CA PRO A 306 -4.71 -4.88 30.74
C PRO A 306 -5.74 -4.50 29.67
N GLN A 307 -5.90 -3.20 29.38
CA GLN A 307 -6.81 -2.71 28.34
C GLN A 307 -6.28 -2.96 26.94
N ASN A 308 -4.95 -3.00 26.78
CA ASN A 308 -4.26 -3.04 25.49
C ASN A 308 -3.35 -4.25 25.34
N MET A 309 -3.09 -5.00 26.42
CA MET A 309 -2.16 -6.12 26.48
C MET A 309 -2.83 -7.35 27.12
N GLU A 310 -2.43 -8.53 26.68
CA GLU A 310 -2.86 -9.82 27.24
C GLU A 310 -1.74 -10.40 28.13
N ASP A 311 -2.09 -10.91 29.31
CA ASP A 311 -1.15 -11.67 30.14
C ASP A 311 -0.96 -13.08 29.54
N ALA A 312 0.27 -13.39 29.12
CA ALA A 312 0.63 -14.67 28.55
C ALA A 312 0.59 -15.83 29.56
N LEU A 313 0.65 -15.52 30.85
CA LEU A 313 0.70 -16.50 31.94
C LEU A 313 -0.66 -16.73 32.60
N ASP A 314 -1.66 -15.90 32.30
CA ASP A 314 -3.01 -16.09 32.82
C ASP A 314 -3.69 -17.26 32.08
N ASP A 315 -3.88 -18.37 32.80
CA ASP A 315 -4.55 -19.57 32.30
C ASP A 315 -6.09 -19.50 32.43
N GLY A 316 -6.63 -18.35 32.82
CA GLY A 316 -8.07 -18.11 32.97
C GLY A 316 -8.68 -18.82 34.18
N ARG A 317 -7.89 -19.50 35.02
CA ARG A 317 -8.39 -20.15 36.26
C ARG A 317 -8.63 -19.16 37.40
N GLY A 318 -8.33 -17.88 37.18
CA GLY A 318 -8.52 -16.77 38.11
C GLY A 318 -9.79 -15.93 37.92
N LYS A 319 -10.83 -16.40 37.20
CA LYS A 319 -12.15 -15.72 37.20
C LYS A 319 -12.83 -15.85 38.56
N GLY A 320 -12.37 -15.05 39.53
CA GLY A 320 -12.85 -15.12 40.89
C GLY A 320 -12.04 -14.31 41.89
N LYS A 321 -11.51 -13.15 41.51
CA LYS A 321 -11.23 -12.07 42.46
C LYS A 321 -11.26 -10.73 41.72
N ASP A 322 -12.42 -10.11 41.79
CA ASP A 322 -12.50 -8.66 41.80
C ASP A 322 -11.62 -8.17 42.97
N THR A 323 -10.35 -7.90 42.71
CA THR A 323 -9.62 -6.89 43.48
C THR A 323 -9.96 -5.54 42.86
N GLY A 324 -11.22 -5.14 43.05
CA GLY A 324 -11.60 -3.75 43.03
C GLY A 324 -10.91 -3.06 44.20
N THR A 325 -9.69 -2.58 43.99
CA THR A 325 -9.00 -1.59 44.82
C THR A 325 -8.05 -0.81 43.91
N GLY A 326 -8.24 0.50 43.88
CA GLY A 326 -7.81 1.37 42.78
C GLY A 326 -6.32 1.62 42.66
N ALA A 327 -5.93 2.24 41.54
CA ALA A 327 -4.67 2.94 41.32
C ALA A 327 -3.40 2.24 41.89
N GLY A 328 -3.38 0.91 41.88
CA GLY A 328 -2.22 0.11 42.25
C GLY A 328 -1.36 0.00 41.01
N SER A 329 -0.16 0.58 41.06
CA SER A 329 0.92 0.46 40.07
C SER A 329 0.82 -0.84 39.27
N PHE A 330 0.34 -0.76 38.03
CA PHE A 330 0.43 -1.90 37.13
C PHE A 330 1.92 -2.30 37.05
N GLY A 331 2.21 -3.56 37.38
CA GLY A 331 3.58 -4.03 37.45
C GLY A 331 4.30 -3.88 36.10
N ALA A 332 5.63 -3.79 36.14
CA ALA A 332 6.44 -3.83 34.94
C ALA A 332 6.33 -5.19 34.25
N ILE A 333 6.40 -5.22 32.93
CA ILE A 333 6.49 -6.47 32.16
C ILE A 333 7.93 -6.96 32.11
N LEU A 334 8.11 -8.28 32.06
CA LEU A 334 9.38 -8.92 31.75
C LEU A 334 9.75 -8.67 30.28
N GLY A 335 8.77 -8.82 29.39
CA GLY A 335 8.89 -8.64 27.96
C GLY A 335 7.64 -9.11 27.21
N THR A 336 7.67 -8.98 25.89
CA THR A 336 6.60 -9.40 24.98
C THR A 336 6.87 -10.82 24.51
N ALA A 337 5.94 -11.75 24.73
CA ALA A 337 6.04 -13.15 24.28
C ALA A 337 5.34 -13.39 22.94
N GLY A 338 4.33 -12.58 22.61
CA GLY A 338 3.60 -12.61 21.34
C GLY A 338 3.31 -11.20 20.85
N LEU A 339 3.59 -10.96 19.57
CA LEU A 339 3.41 -9.66 18.93
C LEU A 339 1.93 -9.31 18.77
N GLY A 340 1.63 -8.03 18.91
CA GLY A 340 0.34 -7.44 18.60
C GLY A 340 0.38 -6.55 17.36
N LEU A 341 -0.74 -5.88 17.10
CA LEU A 341 -0.90 -4.87 16.06
C LEU A 341 -1.59 -3.66 16.66
N ARG A 342 -1.15 -2.47 16.26
CA ARG A 342 -1.83 -1.22 16.57
C ARG A 342 -1.90 -0.34 15.33
N GLU A 343 -2.99 0.38 15.22
CA GLU A 343 -3.18 1.37 14.18
C GLU A 343 -2.83 2.75 14.72
N VAL A 344 -2.13 3.53 13.89
CA VAL A 344 -1.76 4.91 14.18
C VAL A 344 -2.90 5.81 13.72
N ALA A 345 -3.70 6.30 14.65
CA ALA A 345 -4.74 7.27 14.39
C ALA A 345 -4.13 8.68 14.36
N SER A 346 -4.21 9.32 13.19
CA SER A 346 -3.77 10.72 13.04
C SER A 346 -4.89 11.66 13.48
N ARG A 347 -4.73 12.36 14.62
CA ARG A 347 -5.65 13.46 14.97
C ARG A 347 -5.36 14.65 14.06
N GLY A 348 -6.39 15.09 13.36
CA GLY A 348 -6.39 16.36 12.65
C GLY A 348 -6.02 17.51 13.57
N THR A 349 -4.83 18.06 13.36
CA THR A 349 -4.32 19.36 13.84
C THR A 349 -4.18 19.58 15.37
N ARG A 350 -2.97 19.99 15.77
CA ARG A 350 -2.57 20.78 16.95
C ARG A 350 -2.11 20.12 18.27
N SER A 351 -2.07 18.80 18.43
CA SER A 351 -1.41 18.21 19.62
C SER A 351 -0.59 16.99 19.23
N GLY A 352 0.73 17.12 19.29
CA GLY A 352 1.72 16.26 18.62
C GLY A 352 1.99 14.89 19.27
N SER A 353 0.97 14.15 19.67
CA SER A 353 1.10 12.74 20.05
C SER A 353 0.19 11.88 19.18
N ASP A 354 0.78 10.91 18.47
CA ASP A 354 0.06 9.90 17.71
C ASP A 354 -0.88 9.14 18.67
N GLU A 355 -2.16 9.01 18.31
CA GLU A 355 -3.11 8.19 19.06
C GLU A 355 -3.04 6.76 18.52
N TYR A 356 -3.01 5.76 19.40
CA TYR A 356 -2.87 4.37 18.99
C TYR A 356 -4.14 3.59 19.32
N ARG A 357 -4.64 2.85 18.33
CA ARG A 357 -5.75 1.91 18.52
C ARG A 357 -5.23 0.49 18.44
N THR A 358 -5.43 -0.29 19.49
CA THR A 358 -5.07 -1.72 19.50
C THR A 358 -5.95 -2.49 18.51
N VAL A 359 -5.31 -3.17 17.56
CA VAL A 359 -5.96 -4.05 16.55
C VAL A 359 -5.84 -5.51 16.99
N LEU A 360 -4.68 -5.88 17.52
CA LEU A 360 -4.40 -7.18 18.14
C LEU A 360 -3.57 -6.91 19.38
N ALA A 361 -4.06 -7.35 20.55
CA ALA A 361 -3.32 -7.18 21.79
C ALA A 361 -2.06 -8.07 21.80
N PRO A 362 -0.88 -7.54 22.15
CA PRO A 362 0.31 -8.36 22.36
C PRO A 362 0.14 -9.20 23.62
N LYS A 363 0.74 -10.38 23.59
CA LYS A 363 0.89 -11.24 24.76
C LYS A 363 2.17 -10.87 25.47
N VAL A 364 2.06 -10.40 26.70
CA VAL A 364 3.19 -9.95 27.53
C VAL A 364 3.29 -10.79 28.78
N ILE A 365 4.47 -10.80 29.41
CA ILE A 365 4.71 -11.53 30.66
C ILE A 365 4.82 -10.49 31.78
N PRO A 366 3.78 -10.24 32.59
CA PRO A 366 3.90 -9.35 33.74
C PRO A 366 4.84 -9.93 34.80
N GLN A 367 5.71 -9.11 35.39
CA GLN A 367 6.63 -9.58 36.44
C GLN A 367 5.89 -10.05 37.69
N ALA A 368 4.74 -9.45 38.00
CA ALA A 368 3.89 -9.85 39.11
C ALA A 368 3.41 -11.30 38.93
N THR A 369 2.80 -11.62 37.78
CA THR A 369 2.28 -12.95 37.46
C THR A 369 3.41 -13.99 37.43
N LEU A 370 4.57 -13.64 36.88
CA LEU A 370 5.72 -14.55 36.88
C LEU A 370 6.22 -14.90 38.29
N ASN A 371 6.29 -13.91 39.18
CA ASN A 371 6.70 -14.13 40.57
C ASN A 371 5.72 -15.03 41.32
N GLU A 372 4.43 -14.98 41.00
CA GLU A 372 3.42 -15.89 41.56
C GLU A 372 3.60 -17.32 41.05
N VAL A 373 3.88 -17.49 39.75
CA VAL A 373 4.11 -18.80 39.13
C VAL A 373 5.40 -19.46 39.62
N LEU A 374 6.45 -18.67 39.85
CA LEU A 374 7.76 -19.17 40.32
C LEU A 374 7.82 -19.40 41.84
N GLN A 375 6.86 -18.92 42.63
CA GLN A 375 6.81 -19.22 44.06
C GLN A 375 6.37 -20.67 44.33
N PRO A 376 7.07 -21.43 45.18
CA PRO A 376 6.62 -22.75 45.57
C PRO A 376 5.29 -22.63 46.34
N ALA A 377 4.31 -23.48 45.98
CA ALA A 377 2.99 -23.50 46.61
C ALA A 377 3.10 -23.51 48.14
N PRO A 378 2.30 -22.70 48.87
CA PRO A 378 2.39 -22.63 50.33
C PRO A 378 2.19 -24.03 50.94
N PRO A 379 2.97 -24.40 51.98
CA PRO A 379 2.85 -25.70 52.60
C PRO A 379 1.42 -25.88 53.09
N LYS A 380 0.74 -26.92 52.57
CA LYS A 380 -0.62 -27.29 53.01
C LYS A 380 -0.59 -27.41 54.52
N ALA A 381 -1.27 -26.50 55.22
CA ALA A 381 -1.41 -26.55 56.65
C ALA A 381 -1.92 -27.94 57.04
N LYS A 382 -1.09 -28.71 57.75
CA LYS A 382 -1.51 -29.96 58.38
C LYS A 382 -2.71 -29.59 59.25
N LYS A 383 -3.92 -29.98 58.83
CA LYS A 383 -5.09 -30.00 59.70
C LYS A 383 -4.68 -30.81 60.93
N SER A 384 -4.47 -30.12 62.05
CA SER A 384 -4.37 -30.78 63.34
C SER A 384 -5.66 -31.56 63.52
N LYS A 385 -5.55 -32.88 63.61
CA LYS A 385 -6.63 -33.70 64.13
C LYS A 385 -6.76 -33.35 65.62
N SER A 386 -7.61 -32.39 65.96
CA SER A 386 -8.38 -32.50 67.19
C SER A 386 -9.44 -33.56 66.92
N SER A 387 -9.47 -34.65 67.68
CA SER A 387 -10.32 -34.88 68.85
C SER A 387 -10.35 -36.42 69.09
N PRO A 388 -10.96 -36.99 70.14
CA PRO A 388 -11.61 -36.36 71.30
C PRO A 388 -11.16 -36.93 72.67
N ASN A 389 -11.52 -36.17 73.70
CA ASN A 389 -11.68 -36.59 75.09
C ASN A 389 -12.48 -37.90 75.21
N ALA A 390 -11.98 -38.86 75.99
CA ALA A 390 -12.75 -39.99 76.49
C ALA A 390 -12.25 -40.38 77.88
N GLY A 391 -13.17 -40.42 78.85
CA GLY A 391 -13.01 -41.06 80.16
C GLY A 391 -12.73 -40.11 81.30
#